data_AF-A0A9D8YWR6-F1
#
_entry.id   AF-A0A9D8YWR6-F1
#
_cell.length_a   1.000
_cell.length_b   1.000
_cell.length_c   1.000
_cell.angle_alpha   90.00
_cell.angle_beta   90.00
_cell.angle_gamma   90.00
#
_symmetry.space_group_name_H-M   'P 1'
#
loop_
_entity.id
_entity.type
_entity.pdbx_description
1 polymer ?
#
loop_
_entity_poly.entity_id
_entity_poly.type
_entity_poly.pdbx_seq_one_letter_code
_entity_poly.pdbx_strand_id
1 'polypeptide(L)' 'MDRTLRDNAYQRFSTAELRKKRTELEALIDSGMLTERSLDNQHAEIAMIENELARRHDR' A
#
# COMPACT_ATOMS: atom_id res chain seq x y z
N MET A 1 18.98 -4.48 -10.30
CA MET A 1 18.92 -4.09 -8.88
C MET A 1 17.53 -4.35 -8.34
N ASP A 2 17.47 -5.24 -7.36
CA ASP A 2 16.47 -5.43 -6.30
C ASP A 2 14.98 -5.64 -6.60
N ARG A 3 14.62 -6.90 -6.86
CA ARG A 3 13.28 -7.43 -6.56
C ARG A 3 13.14 -7.74 -5.06
N THR A 4 14.23 -8.21 -4.45
CA THR A 4 14.34 -8.61 -3.03
C THR A 4 14.14 -7.47 -2.02
N LEU A 5 14.70 -6.28 -2.24
CA LEU A 5 14.45 -5.14 -1.33
C LEU A 5 13.00 -4.64 -1.40
N ARG A 6 12.34 -4.71 -2.57
CA ARG A 6 10.93 -4.34 -2.71
C ARG A 6 10.01 -5.34 -2.02
N ASP A 7 10.27 -6.63 -2.20
CA ASP A 7 9.51 -7.68 -1.52
C ASP A 7 9.66 -7.54 0.02
N ASN A 8 10.87 -7.26 0.53
CA ASN A 8 11.08 -7.03 1.97
C ASN A 8 10.41 -5.77 2.54
N ALA A 9 10.22 -4.72 1.74
CA ALA A 9 9.59 -3.48 2.21
C ALA A 9 8.11 -3.70 2.57
N TYR A 10 7.37 -4.42 1.72
CA TYR A 10 5.97 -4.76 1.96
C TYR A 10 5.80 -5.89 2.97
N GLN A 11 6.85 -6.69 3.18
CA GLN A 11 6.84 -7.71 4.21
C GLN A 11 6.73 -7.17 5.65
N ARG A 12 6.94 -5.89 5.89
CA ARG A 12 6.76 -5.32 7.24
C ARG A 12 5.34 -4.84 7.49
N PHE A 13 4.55 -4.65 6.43
CA PHE A 13 3.18 -4.18 6.56
C PHE A 13 2.29 -5.28 7.17
N SER A 14 1.61 -4.89 8.24
CA SER A 14 0.51 -5.61 8.86
C SER A 14 -0.84 -5.18 8.27
N THR A 15 -1.89 -5.99 8.51
CA THR A 15 -3.27 -5.61 8.17
C THR A 15 -3.71 -4.30 8.82
N ALA A 16 -3.19 -3.99 10.02
CA ALA A 16 -3.48 -2.73 10.71
C ALA A 16 -2.86 -1.52 10.00
N GLU A 17 -1.61 -1.63 9.54
CA GLU A 17 -0.94 -0.58 8.78
C GLU A 17 -1.57 -0.36 7.41
N LEU A 18 -2.02 -1.44 6.75
CA LEU A 18 -2.79 -1.33 5.51
C LEU A 18 -4.09 -0.54 5.72
N ARG A 19 -4.84 -0.84 6.79
CA ARG A 19 -6.07 -0.09 7.13
C ARG A 19 -5.77 1.38 7.39
N LYS A 20 -4.74 1.67 8.17
CA LYS A 20 -4.31 3.04 8.45
C LYS A 20 -3.97 3.79 7.15
N LYS A 21 -3.19 3.19 6.25
CA LYS A 21 -2.81 3.77 4.97
C LYS A 21 -4.03 4.07 4.07
N ARG A 22 -5.05 3.20 4.09
CA ARG A 22 -6.31 3.45 3.37
C ARG A 22 -7.07 4.65 3.93
N THR A 23 -7.21 4.74 5.25
CA THR A 23 -7.86 5.89 5.90
C THR A 23 -7.12 7.20 5.64
N GLU A 24 -5.80 7.19 5.66
CA GLU A 24 -4.98 8.36 5.33
C GLU A 24 -5.15 8.76 3.85
N LEU A 25 -5.19 7.78 2.94
CA LEU A 25 -5.44 8.03 1.52
C LEU A 25 -6.83 8.63 1.28
N GLU A 26 -7.87 8.10 1.92
CA GLU A 26 -9.24 8.63 1.86
C GLU A 26 -9.28 10.10 2.31
N ALA A 27 -8.64 10.44 3.43
CA ALA A 27 -8.57 11.84 3.89
C ALA A 27 -7.82 12.77 2.90
N LEU A 28 -6.79 12.26 2.23
CA LEU A 28 -6.05 13.01 1.21
C LEU A 28 -6.84 13.19 -0.10
N ILE A 29 -7.68 12.21 -0.45
CA ILE A 29 -8.64 12.32 -1.56
C ILE A 29 -9.70 13.36 -1.24
N ASP A 30 -10.31 13.27 -0.06
CA ASP A 30 -11.39 14.16 0.38
C ASP A 30 -10.93 15.62 0.49
N SER A 31 -9.67 15.83 0.85
CA SER A 31 -9.07 17.17 0.89
C SER A 31 -8.68 17.74 -0.48
N GLY A 32 -8.76 16.94 -1.56
CA GLY A 32 -8.36 17.35 -2.90
C GLY A 32 -6.85 17.64 -3.04
N MET A 33 -6.03 17.16 -2.10
CA MET A 33 -4.60 17.45 -2.04
C MET A 33 -3.75 16.54 -2.93
N LEU A 34 -4.35 15.52 -3.54
CA LEU A 34 -3.65 14.57 -4.41
C LEU A 34 -3.86 14.89 -5.88
N THR A 35 -2.75 14.86 -6.62
CA THR A 35 -2.81 14.75 -8.08
C THR A 35 -3.25 13.34 -8.49
N GLU A 36 -3.83 13.20 -9.67
CA GLU A 36 -4.19 11.89 -10.25
C GLU A 36 -3.01 10.91 -10.25
N ARG A 37 -1.82 11.39 -10.64
CA ARG A 37 -0.60 10.57 -10.61
C ARG A 37 -0.21 10.13 -9.19
N SER A 38 -0.42 10.99 -8.18
CA SER A 38 -0.17 10.63 -6.79
C SER A 38 -1.17 9.58 -6.31
N LEU A 39 -2.43 9.70 -6.70
CA LEU A 39 -3.49 8.74 -6.38
C LEU A 39 -3.17 7.35 -6.96
N ASP A 40 -2.79 7.29 -8.23
CA ASP A 40 -2.43 6.04 -8.91
C ASP A 40 -1.26 5.32 -8.22
N ASN A 41 -0.24 6.08 -7.82
CA ASN A 41 0.89 5.52 -7.07
C ASN A 41 0.46 4.96 -5.71
N GLN A 42 -0.44 5.65 -5.00
CA GLN A 42 -0.95 5.19 -3.70
C GLN A 42 -1.77 3.91 -3.85
N HIS A 43 -2.62 3.82 -4.87
CA HIS A 43 -3.37 2.60 -5.19
C HIS A 43 -2.46 1.44 -5.58
N ALA A 44 -1.45 1.67 -6.42
CA ALA A 44 -0.49 0.64 -6.80
C ALA A 44 0.28 0.09 -5.58
N GLU A 45 0.66 0.96 -4.65
CA GLU A 45 1.31 0.56 -3.40
C GLU A 45 0.39 -0.26 -2.49
N ILE A 46 -0.87 0.17 -2.34
CA ILE A 46 -1.88 -0.59 -1.58
C ILE A 46 -2.06 -2.00 -2.18
N ALA A 47 -2.17 -2.11 -3.52
CA ALA A 47 -2.31 -3.39 -4.19
C ALA A 47 -1.09 -4.31 -3.98
N MET A 48 0.13 -3.76 -3.91
CA MET A 48 1.33 -4.53 -3.58
C MET A 48 1.29 -5.05 -2.15
N ILE A 49 0.87 -4.23 -1.18
CA ILE A 49 0.72 -4.63 0.22
C ILE A 49 -0.36 -5.71 0.38
N GLU A 50 -1.51 -5.55 -0.27
CA GLU A 50 -2.61 -6.53 -0.24
C GLU A 50 -2.17 -7.90 -0.79
N ASN A 51 -1.46 -7.91 -1.91
CA ASN A 51 -0.92 -9.14 -2.49
C ASN A 51 0.09 -9.83 -1.56
N GLU A 52 0.97 -9.06 -0.91
CA GLU A 52 1.94 -9.62 0.02
C GLU A 52 1.27 -10.18 1.28
N LEU A 53 0.27 -9.48 1.83
CA LEU A 53 -0.54 -9.96 2.95
C LEU A 53 -1.29 -11.25 2.60
N ALA A 54 -1.91 -11.34 1.42
CA ALA A 54 -2.59 -12.54 0.96
C ALA A 54 -1.63 -13.74 0.87
N ARG A 55 -0.46 -13.56 0.25
CA ARG A 55 0.57 -14.62 0.13
C ARG A 55 1.05 -15.18 1.47
N ARG A 56 1.04 -14.37 2.52
CA ARG A 56 1.43 -14.79 3.88
C ARG A 56 0.34 -15.56 4.58
N HIS A 57 -0.91 -15.20 4.33
CA HIS A 57 -2.06 -15.87 4.93
C HIS A 57 -2.34 -17.23 4.30
N ASP A 58 -1.93 -17.43 3.04
CA ASP A 58 -2.01 -18.72 2.34
C ASP A 58 -0.88 -19.71 2.70
N ARG A 59 0.04 -19.34 3.60
CA ARG A 59 1.23 -20.11 4.01
C ARG A 59 1.06 -20.72 5.39
#